data_AF-A0A0E0Q4C7-F1
#
_entry.id   AF-A0A0E0Q4C7-F1
#
_cell.length_a   1.000
_cell.length_b   1.000
_cell.length_c   1.000
_cell.angle_alpha   90.00
_cell.angle_beta   90.00
_cell.angle_gamma   90.00
#
_symmetry.space_group_name_H-M   'P 1'
#
loop_
_entity.id
_entity.type
_entity.pdbx_description
1 polymer ?
#
loop_
_entity_poly.entity_id
_entity_poly.type
_entity_poly.pdbx_seq_one_letter_code
_entity_poly.pdbx_strand_id
1 'polypeptide(L)'
;MEITVKMSAKVKRIRFADSQTGCEDPMVKGPNLTRCSAALASEACRALSKTHHEKLEEIGLDAVACMKLESLEKPDLIQWLMDRTGPNSMCILIDDDRKIQITPRTVHLVMGNPLGGKDIVIPPNKVVRNTHDRITEELGIQRNAQLSSKMLIEVIKNREDDPTAVCFFVMVIMSKLLLPTTDFYIPKSDVWVAADLDRVASIDWSKAVFQALSHSLRCWRQNPGSSIASCVVYDGKREPIEALQIPSDSTILRSSILHHMVFSEHNLITQHHPEISQFSSSPVINPPS
;
A
#
# COMPACT_ATOMS: atom_id res chain seq x y z
N MET A 1 34.15 -10.96 42.64
CA MET A 1 33.33 -9.73 42.52
C MET A 1 33.14 -9.51 41.04
N GLU A 2 32.05 -10.01 40.47
CA GLU A 2 31.77 -9.93 39.03
C GLU A 2 30.32 -9.47 38.86
N ILE A 3 30.11 -8.41 38.08
CA ILE A 3 28.80 -7.80 37.85
C ILE A 3 28.38 -8.09 36.41
N THR A 4 27.69 -9.21 36.20
CA THR A 4 27.15 -9.57 34.88
C THR A 4 25.90 -8.75 34.58
N VAL A 5 26.05 -7.62 33.88
CA VAL A 5 24.92 -6.76 33.47
C VAL A 5 24.09 -7.46 32.39
N LYS A 6 22.94 -8.04 32.77
CA LYS A 6 21.93 -8.56 31.83
C LYS A 6 21.13 -7.40 31.21
N MET A 7 21.50 -6.99 29.99
CA MET A 7 20.63 -6.12 29.18
C MET A 7 19.43 -6.93 28.66
N SER A 8 18.20 -6.52 29.02
CA SER A 8 16.95 -7.10 28.49
C SER A 8 16.21 -6.08 27.63
N ALA A 9 16.58 -5.99 26.35
CA ALA A 9 15.88 -5.15 25.38
C ALA A 9 14.55 -5.80 24.95
N LYS A 10 13.46 -5.51 25.67
CA LYS A 10 12.09 -5.90 25.23
C LYS A 10 11.61 -5.00 24.09
N VAL A 11 12.05 -5.29 22.86
CA VAL A 11 11.44 -4.76 21.65
C VAL A 11 10.01 -5.32 21.52
N LYS A 12 9.00 -4.47 21.75
CA LYS A 12 7.59 -4.85 21.56
C LYS A 12 7.27 -4.91 20.06
N ARG A 13 7.34 -6.11 19.48
CA ARG A 13 6.80 -6.41 18.15
C ARG A 13 5.30 -6.13 18.13
N ILE A 14 4.84 -5.39 17.12
CA ILE A 14 3.42 -5.06 16.91
C ILE A 14 2.61 -6.35 16.80
N ARG A 15 1.44 -6.39 17.45
CA ARG A 15 0.39 -7.39 17.22
C ARG A 15 -0.82 -6.67 16.64
N PHE A 16 -1.34 -7.17 15.54
CA PHE A 16 -2.67 -6.79 15.06
C PHE A 16 -3.73 -7.50 15.92
N ALA A 17 -4.88 -6.87 16.11
CA ALA A 17 -5.95 -7.37 16.97
C ALA A 17 -7.06 -8.02 16.14
N ASP A 18 -7.49 -9.21 16.55
CA ASP A 18 -8.69 -9.84 16.02
C ASP A 18 -9.93 -9.18 16.64
N SER A 19 -10.84 -8.68 15.81
CA SER A 19 -12.14 -8.13 16.23
C SER A 19 -13.26 -8.66 15.34
N GLN A 20 -14.16 -9.45 15.92
CA GLN A 20 -15.33 -10.03 15.27
C GLN A 20 -16.61 -9.21 15.54
N THR A 21 -17.33 -8.85 14.47
CA THR A 21 -18.76 -8.47 14.33
C THR A 21 -18.96 -8.23 12.81
N GLY A 22 -19.95 -8.72 12.06
CA GLY A 22 -21.33 -9.13 12.35
C GLY A 22 -22.28 -7.92 12.23
N CYS A 23 -23.26 -7.84 11.32
CA CYS A 23 -23.75 -8.71 10.24
C CYS A 23 -24.45 -7.85 9.14
N GLU A 24 -24.37 -8.21 7.85
CA GLU A 24 -25.34 -7.83 6.81
C GLU A 24 -25.46 -8.96 5.75
N ASP A 25 -26.65 -9.16 5.17
CA ASP A 25 -27.01 -10.27 4.26
C ASP A 25 -26.80 -9.90 2.76
N PRO A 26 -26.79 -10.85 1.80
CA PRO A 26 -25.72 -10.87 0.81
C PRO A 26 -26.21 -10.64 -0.62
N MET A 27 -25.85 -9.49 -1.19
CA MET A 27 -25.62 -9.43 -2.63
C MET A 27 -24.29 -10.15 -2.90
N VAL A 28 -24.30 -11.20 -3.74
CA VAL A 28 -23.18 -12.15 -3.91
C VAL A 28 -21.94 -11.49 -4.51
N LYS A 29 -21.17 -10.81 -3.66
CA LYS A 29 -19.77 -10.46 -3.90
C LYS A 29 -18.93 -11.64 -3.41
N GLY A 30 -18.02 -12.11 -4.26
CA GLY A 30 -17.00 -13.07 -3.84
C GLY A 30 -16.18 -12.54 -2.65
N PRO A 31 -15.49 -13.42 -1.90
CA PRO A 31 -14.75 -13.03 -0.71
C PRO A 31 -13.75 -11.91 -1.05
N ASN A 32 -13.88 -10.76 -0.39
CA ASN A 32 -12.96 -9.65 -0.62
C ASN A 32 -11.60 -9.97 0.02
N LEU A 33 -10.72 -10.56 -0.79
CA LEU A 33 -9.42 -11.05 -0.36
C LEU A 33 -8.44 -9.93 -0.01
N THR A 34 -8.66 -8.67 -0.40
CA THR A 34 -7.77 -7.55 -0.07
C THR A 34 -8.41 -6.53 0.88
N ARG A 35 -7.60 -5.90 1.73
CA ARG A 35 -7.99 -4.73 2.54
C ARG A 35 -7.58 -3.38 1.92
N CYS A 36 -6.88 -3.41 0.79
CA CYS A 36 -6.58 -2.23 -0.01
C CYS A 36 -7.88 -1.59 -0.55
N SER A 37 -8.02 -0.27 -0.48
CA SER A 37 -9.12 0.47 -1.12
C SER A 37 -8.58 1.34 -2.25
N ALA A 38 -8.46 0.72 -3.44
CA ALA A 38 -8.06 1.36 -4.68
C ALA A 38 -8.84 2.66 -4.96
N ALA A 39 -10.16 2.62 -4.76
CA ALA A 39 -11.03 3.76 -5.00
C ALA A 39 -10.70 4.97 -4.10
N LEU A 40 -10.52 4.75 -2.79
CA LEU A 40 -10.17 5.83 -1.85
C LEU A 40 -8.74 6.35 -2.08
N ALA A 41 -7.80 5.48 -2.43
CA ALA A 41 -6.45 5.88 -2.77
C ALA A 41 -6.43 6.72 -4.08
N SER A 42 -7.14 6.28 -5.12
CA SER A 42 -7.29 7.05 -6.37
C SER A 42 -8.01 8.37 -6.16
N GLU A 43 -9.03 8.43 -5.30
CA GLU A 43 -9.73 9.68 -4.97
C GLU A 43 -8.80 10.64 -4.20
N ALA A 44 -7.95 10.12 -3.31
CA ALA A 44 -6.94 10.91 -2.61
C ALA A 44 -5.88 11.47 -3.56
N CYS A 45 -5.37 10.69 -4.51
CA CYS A 45 -4.45 11.20 -5.53
C CYS A 45 -5.10 12.31 -6.37
N ARG A 46 -6.38 12.15 -6.74
CA ARG A 46 -7.16 13.15 -7.48
C ARG A 46 -7.51 14.42 -6.69
N ALA A 47 -7.31 14.43 -5.37
CA ALA A 47 -7.51 15.61 -4.53
C ALA A 47 -6.26 16.49 -4.42
N LEU A 48 -5.11 16.02 -4.91
CA LEU A 48 -3.85 16.76 -4.84
C LEU A 48 -3.81 17.92 -5.83
N SER A 49 -3.02 18.92 -5.47
CA SER A 49 -2.76 20.14 -6.23
C SER A 49 -1.28 20.17 -6.64
N LYS A 50 -0.90 21.14 -7.46
CA LYS A 50 0.52 21.36 -7.80
C LYS A 50 1.38 21.58 -6.54
N THR A 51 0.91 22.37 -5.59
CA THR A 51 1.56 22.61 -4.30
C THR A 51 1.72 21.33 -3.47
N HIS A 52 0.71 20.46 -3.49
CA HIS A 52 0.80 19.16 -2.82
C HIS A 52 1.82 18.23 -3.50
N HIS A 53 1.86 18.19 -4.83
CA HIS A 53 2.83 17.39 -5.61
C HIS A 53 4.27 17.87 -5.38
N GLU A 54 4.54 19.17 -5.39
CA GLU A 54 5.86 19.74 -5.05
C GLU A 54 6.32 19.29 -3.65
N LYS A 55 5.42 19.32 -2.66
CA LYS A 55 5.76 18.85 -1.30
C LYS A 55 5.91 17.33 -1.21
N LEU A 56 5.21 16.57 -2.05
CA LEU A 56 5.37 15.12 -2.16
C LEU A 56 6.71 14.74 -2.83
N GLU A 57 7.20 15.54 -3.76
CA GLU A 57 8.51 15.36 -4.42
C GLU A 57 9.64 15.56 -3.39
N GLU A 58 9.59 16.64 -2.60
CA GLU A 58 10.55 16.90 -1.51
C GLU A 58 10.69 15.73 -0.52
N ILE A 59 9.60 15.04 -0.20
CA ILE A 59 9.58 13.90 0.75
C ILE A 59 9.69 12.54 0.06
N GLY A 60 9.91 12.52 -1.27
CA GLY A 60 10.11 11.32 -2.08
C GLY A 60 8.87 10.43 -2.29
N LEU A 61 7.67 10.93 -2.02
CA LEU A 61 6.41 10.16 -2.15
C LEU A 61 5.57 10.53 -3.38
N ASP A 62 6.00 11.50 -4.21
CA ASP A 62 5.24 11.91 -5.39
C ASP A 62 4.96 10.76 -6.37
N ALA A 63 5.93 9.87 -6.57
CA ALA A 63 5.73 8.69 -7.42
C ALA A 63 4.51 7.85 -6.99
N VAL A 64 4.20 7.79 -5.68
CA VAL A 64 3.02 7.10 -5.12
C VAL A 64 1.72 7.85 -5.42
N ALA A 65 1.76 9.18 -5.41
CA ALA A 65 0.61 10.02 -5.78
C ALA A 65 0.33 9.97 -7.28
N CYS A 66 1.38 9.97 -8.10
CA CYS A 66 1.34 9.80 -9.54
C CYS A 66 1.02 8.36 -9.97
N MET A 67 0.95 7.39 -9.04
CA MET A 67 0.44 6.05 -9.34
C MET A 67 -1.00 6.12 -9.84
N LYS A 68 -1.20 5.46 -10.97
CA LYS A 68 -2.48 5.32 -11.65
C LYS A 68 -3.23 4.14 -11.03
N LEU A 69 -4.35 4.34 -10.33
CA LEU A 69 -5.00 3.31 -9.48
C LEU A 69 -6.46 2.88 -9.84
N GLU A 70 -6.71 2.00 -10.84
CA GLU A 70 -8.03 1.29 -11.01
C GLU A 70 -8.15 0.05 -10.11
N SER A 71 -9.36 -0.48 -9.96
CA SER A 71 -9.56 -1.74 -9.23
C SER A 71 -8.90 -2.94 -9.92
N LEU A 72 -8.45 -3.89 -9.10
CA LEU A 72 -8.30 -5.27 -9.52
C LEU A 72 -9.32 -6.14 -8.81
N GLU A 73 -10.40 -6.47 -9.52
CA GLU A 73 -11.44 -7.39 -9.08
C GLU A 73 -11.23 -8.78 -9.70
N LYS A 74 -9.98 -9.30 -9.65
CA LYS A 74 -9.65 -10.71 -9.93
C LYS A 74 -9.13 -11.40 -8.67
N PRO A 75 -10.00 -11.81 -7.71
CA PRO A 75 -9.60 -12.52 -6.50
C PRO A 75 -8.72 -13.73 -6.77
N ASP A 76 -9.01 -14.49 -7.83
CA ASP A 76 -8.28 -15.71 -8.20
C ASP A 76 -6.79 -15.46 -8.51
N LEU A 77 -6.47 -14.32 -9.13
CA LEU A 77 -5.08 -13.91 -9.39
C LEU A 77 -4.37 -13.51 -8.08
N ILE A 78 -5.07 -12.78 -7.21
CA ILE A 78 -4.55 -12.41 -5.88
C ILE A 78 -4.22 -13.68 -5.08
N GLN A 79 -5.15 -14.63 -5.05
CA GLN A 79 -4.97 -15.94 -4.43
C GLN A 79 -3.79 -16.71 -5.06
N TRP A 80 -3.75 -16.85 -6.39
CA TRP A 80 -2.67 -17.56 -7.09
C TRP A 80 -1.28 -16.98 -6.74
N LEU A 81 -1.15 -15.66 -6.69
CA LEU A 81 0.10 -14.99 -6.31
C LEU A 81 0.50 -15.29 -4.87
N MET A 82 -0.44 -15.22 -3.92
CA MET A 82 -0.18 -15.57 -2.52
C MET A 82 0.17 -17.06 -2.36
N ASP A 83 -0.48 -17.93 -3.12
CA ASP A 83 -0.28 -19.38 -3.11
C ASP A 83 1.02 -19.83 -3.81
N ARG A 84 1.56 -19.05 -4.75
CA ARG A 84 2.88 -19.26 -5.38
C ARG A 84 4.04 -18.54 -4.69
N THR A 85 3.79 -17.59 -3.80
CA THR A 85 4.84 -16.84 -3.08
C THR A 85 5.25 -17.53 -1.79
N GLY A 86 6.53 -17.88 -1.66
CA GLY A 86 7.08 -18.46 -0.43
C GLY A 86 7.12 -17.45 0.73
N PRO A 87 6.50 -17.72 1.90
CA PRO A 87 6.30 -16.72 2.97
C PRO A 87 7.60 -16.33 3.72
N ASN A 88 8.65 -17.15 3.60
CA ASN A 88 9.95 -16.92 4.22
C ASN A 88 11.01 -16.52 3.19
N SER A 89 10.99 -17.11 2.00
CA SER A 89 11.88 -16.73 0.90
C SER A 89 11.50 -15.41 0.25
N MET A 90 10.23 -14.98 0.35
CA MET A 90 9.68 -13.86 -0.41
C MET A 90 9.92 -14.03 -1.92
N CYS A 91 9.82 -15.26 -2.40
CA CYS A 91 10.08 -15.63 -3.77
C CYS A 91 8.81 -16.20 -4.41
N ILE A 92 8.41 -15.67 -5.56
CA ILE A 92 7.31 -16.21 -6.38
C ILE A 92 7.90 -17.26 -7.32
N LEU A 93 7.46 -18.51 -7.20
CA LEU A 93 7.82 -19.56 -8.14
C LEU A 93 6.85 -19.54 -9.33
N ILE A 94 7.38 -19.32 -10.53
CA ILE A 94 6.60 -19.34 -11.77
C ILE A 94 6.65 -20.73 -12.41
N ASP A 95 7.84 -21.32 -12.46
CA ASP A 95 8.11 -22.71 -12.82
C ASP A 95 9.38 -23.18 -12.06
N ASP A 96 9.92 -24.35 -12.41
CA ASP A 96 11.04 -24.97 -11.69
C ASP A 96 12.34 -24.12 -11.73
N ASP A 97 12.54 -23.35 -12.80
CA ASP A 97 13.75 -22.54 -13.01
C ASP A 97 13.53 -21.04 -12.76
N ARG A 98 12.34 -20.49 -13.08
CA ARG A 98 12.06 -19.05 -13.04
C ARG A 98 11.38 -18.63 -11.74
N LYS A 99 12.02 -17.66 -11.08
CA LYS A 99 11.70 -17.20 -9.72
C LYS A 99 11.80 -15.69 -9.63
N ILE A 100 10.83 -15.05 -8.99
CA ILE A 100 10.83 -13.61 -8.74
C ILE A 100 11.15 -13.36 -7.28
N GLN A 101 12.29 -12.75 -7.02
CA GLN A 101 12.66 -12.36 -5.67
C GLN A 101 12.04 -10.99 -5.32
N ILE A 102 11.08 -11.01 -4.41
CA ILE A 102 10.53 -9.81 -3.77
C ILE A 102 11.58 -9.34 -2.75
N THR A 103 11.97 -8.07 -2.86
CA THR A 103 12.85 -7.36 -1.93
C THR A 103 12.34 -5.92 -1.75
N PRO A 104 12.81 -5.17 -0.75
CA PRO A 104 12.56 -3.72 -0.68
C PRO A 104 12.97 -2.99 -1.97
N ARG A 105 14.09 -3.36 -2.60
CA ARG A 105 14.51 -2.78 -3.89
C ARG A 105 13.51 -3.09 -5.01
N THR A 106 12.93 -4.29 -5.03
CA THR A 106 11.88 -4.66 -5.99
C THR A 106 10.60 -3.84 -5.76
N VAL A 107 10.26 -3.51 -4.51
CA VAL A 107 9.14 -2.61 -4.17
C VAL A 107 9.42 -1.17 -4.62
N HIS A 108 10.64 -0.66 -4.40
CA HIS A 108 11.08 0.66 -4.88
C HIS A 108 10.93 0.78 -6.40
N LEU A 109 11.50 -0.16 -7.17
CA LEU A 109 11.45 -0.15 -8.63
C LEU A 109 10.02 -0.22 -9.19
N VAL A 110 9.08 -0.80 -8.43
CA VAL A 110 7.68 -0.99 -8.84
C VAL A 110 6.77 0.19 -8.45
N MET A 111 7.06 0.88 -7.34
CA MET A 111 6.16 1.91 -6.78
C MET A 111 6.76 3.31 -6.71
N GLY A 112 8.06 3.46 -6.98
CA GLY A 112 8.81 4.69 -6.71
C GLY A 112 8.97 5.05 -5.23
N ASN A 113 8.44 4.25 -4.30
CA ASN A 113 8.58 4.44 -2.84
C ASN A 113 10.05 4.67 -2.43
N PRO A 114 10.36 5.56 -1.48
CA PRO A 114 11.71 5.71 -0.93
C PRO A 114 12.32 4.38 -0.48
N LEU A 115 13.63 4.22 -0.71
CA LEU A 115 14.41 3.03 -0.37
C LEU A 115 15.56 3.41 0.56
N GLY A 116 15.64 2.73 1.70
CA GLY A 116 16.52 3.13 2.80
C GLY A 116 15.90 4.22 3.68
N GLY A 117 16.52 4.49 4.82
CA GLY A 117 15.95 5.34 5.87
C GLY A 117 15.69 4.57 7.16
N LYS A 118 14.64 4.94 7.88
CA LYS A 118 14.28 4.43 9.21
C LYS A 118 13.06 3.50 9.14
N ASP A 119 13.00 2.54 10.07
CA ASP A 119 11.79 1.76 10.30
C ASP A 119 10.70 2.60 10.96
N ILE A 120 9.42 2.28 10.69
CA ILE A 120 8.28 2.92 11.36
C ILE A 120 8.24 2.48 12.83
N VAL A 121 8.39 3.44 13.75
CA VAL A 121 8.32 3.20 15.20
C VAL A 121 7.12 3.94 15.80
N ILE A 122 6.15 3.17 16.31
CA ILE A 122 4.97 3.70 16.99
C ILE A 122 5.29 3.92 18.49
N PRO A 123 5.12 5.13 19.04
CA PRO A 123 5.40 5.44 20.45
C PRO A 123 4.29 4.91 21.37
N PRO A 124 4.43 5.04 22.71
CA PRO A 124 3.38 4.65 23.65
C PRO A 124 2.03 5.34 23.36
N ASN A 125 0.92 4.61 23.55
CA ASN A 125 -0.44 5.03 23.19
C ASN A 125 -0.86 6.43 23.67
N LYS A 126 -0.28 6.94 24.79
CA LYS A 126 -0.53 8.32 25.26
C LYS A 126 -0.05 9.36 24.25
N VAL A 127 1.13 9.17 23.66
CA VAL A 127 1.70 10.07 22.64
C VAL A 127 0.86 10.03 21.37
N VAL A 128 0.53 8.82 20.90
CA VAL A 128 -0.33 8.57 19.73
C VAL A 128 -1.70 9.25 19.89
N ARG A 129 -2.33 9.11 21.07
CA ARG A 129 -3.62 9.74 21.38
C ARG A 129 -3.50 11.27 21.40
N ASN A 130 -2.49 11.83 22.05
CA ASN A 130 -2.31 13.29 22.10
C ASN A 130 -2.17 13.91 20.71
N THR A 131 -1.43 13.27 19.79
CA THR A 131 -1.31 13.75 18.40
C THR A 131 -2.60 13.59 17.63
N HIS A 132 -3.32 12.48 17.79
CA HIS A 132 -4.65 12.32 17.20
C HIS A 132 -5.62 13.41 17.69
N ASP A 133 -5.65 13.69 19.00
CA ASP A 133 -6.54 14.70 19.58
C ASP A 133 -6.22 16.11 19.05
N ARG A 134 -4.93 16.44 18.89
CA ARG A 134 -4.46 17.68 18.24
C ARG A 134 -4.93 17.78 16.79
N ILE A 135 -4.84 16.71 16.01
CA ILE A 135 -5.31 16.68 14.61
C ILE A 135 -6.84 16.83 14.55
N THR A 136 -7.61 16.15 15.42
CA THR A 136 -9.07 16.37 15.47
C THR A 136 -9.43 17.80 15.83
N GLU A 137 -8.68 18.43 16.74
CA GLU A 137 -8.90 19.82 17.16
C GLU A 137 -8.57 20.82 16.04
N GLU A 138 -7.48 20.62 15.30
CA GLU A 138 -7.13 21.41 14.11
C GLU A 138 -8.21 21.34 13.02
N LEU A 139 -8.82 20.16 12.85
CA LEU A 139 -9.90 19.93 11.88
C LEU A 139 -11.28 20.40 12.38
N GLY A 140 -11.39 20.97 13.59
CA GLY A 140 -12.65 21.41 14.18
C GLY A 140 -13.60 20.28 14.59
N ILE A 141 -13.08 19.06 14.75
CA ILE A 141 -13.83 17.84 15.05
C ILE A 141 -13.80 17.58 16.57
N GLN A 142 -14.86 16.97 17.10
CA GLN A 142 -14.89 16.51 18.48
C GLN A 142 -13.67 15.63 18.81
N ARG A 143 -12.99 15.91 19.93
CA ARG A 143 -11.84 15.13 20.40
C ARG A 143 -12.20 13.65 20.52
N ASN A 144 -11.26 12.78 20.16
CA ASN A 144 -11.42 11.32 20.02
C ASN A 144 -12.35 10.81 18.89
N ALA A 145 -13.02 11.67 18.10
CA ALA A 145 -13.78 11.22 16.93
C ALA A 145 -12.89 10.48 15.92
N GLN A 146 -13.47 9.53 15.18
CA GLN A 146 -12.73 8.74 14.20
C GLN A 146 -12.58 9.50 12.88
N LEU A 147 -11.36 9.59 12.36
CA LEU A 147 -11.08 10.15 11.05
C LEU A 147 -11.44 9.12 9.97
N SER A 148 -12.18 9.53 8.94
CA SER A 148 -12.45 8.69 7.75
C SER A 148 -11.67 9.19 6.55
N SER A 149 -11.31 8.29 5.62
CA SER A 149 -10.57 8.67 4.42
C SER A 149 -11.31 9.71 3.58
N LYS A 150 -12.64 9.58 3.41
CA LYS A 150 -13.45 10.55 2.68
C LYS A 150 -13.37 11.95 3.28
N MET A 151 -13.43 12.05 4.61
CA MET A 151 -13.33 13.33 5.30
C MET A 151 -11.94 13.96 5.13
N LEU A 152 -10.86 13.17 5.20
CA LEU A 152 -9.51 13.66 4.92
C LEU A 152 -9.32 14.07 3.46
N ILE A 153 -9.92 13.35 2.52
CA ILE A 153 -9.94 13.70 1.09
C ILE A 153 -10.61 15.06 0.86
N GLU A 154 -11.76 15.31 1.50
CA GLU A 154 -12.40 16.64 1.45
C GLU A 154 -11.53 17.73 2.09
N VAL A 155 -10.81 17.45 3.18
CA VAL A 155 -9.87 18.43 3.77
C VAL A 155 -8.76 18.80 2.78
N ILE A 156 -8.18 17.82 2.05
CA ILE A 156 -7.15 18.08 1.04
C ILE A 156 -7.70 18.96 -0.10
N LYS A 157 -8.89 18.63 -0.64
CA LYS A 157 -9.56 19.43 -1.69
C LYS A 157 -9.80 20.88 -1.27
N ASN A 158 -10.13 21.13 0.00
CA ASN A 158 -10.39 22.46 0.54
C ASN A 158 -9.13 23.22 1.01
N ARG A 159 -7.93 22.64 0.83
CA ARG A 159 -6.65 23.19 1.28
C ARG A 159 -5.61 23.22 0.14
N GLU A 160 -6.04 23.58 -1.07
CA GLU A 160 -5.27 23.46 -2.32
C GLU A 160 -3.84 24.07 -2.26
N ASP A 161 -3.68 25.20 -1.57
CA ASP A 161 -2.41 25.94 -1.44
C ASP A 161 -1.61 25.60 -0.16
N ASP A 162 -2.08 24.68 0.70
CA ASP A 162 -1.45 24.34 1.97
C ASP A 162 -0.59 23.07 1.85
N PRO A 163 0.75 23.16 1.73
CA PRO A 163 1.61 21.99 1.62
C PRO A 163 1.55 21.08 2.87
N THR A 164 1.04 21.54 4.01
CA THR A 164 0.88 20.69 5.20
C THR A 164 -0.27 19.69 5.05
N ALA A 165 -1.25 19.94 4.17
CA ALA A 165 -2.36 19.02 3.91
C ALA A 165 -1.92 17.69 3.26
N VAL A 166 -0.68 17.61 2.75
CA VAL A 166 -0.01 16.35 2.37
C VAL A 166 0.00 15.34 3.53
N CYS A 167 0.01 15.77 4.80
CA CYS A 167 -0.08 14.84 5.93
C CYS A 167 -1.37 14.01 5.89
N PHE A 168 -2.51 14.59 5.48
CA PHE A 168 -3.78 13.89 5.36
C PHE A 168 -3.78 12.92 4.18
N PHE A 169 -3.12 13.27 3.07
CA PHE A 169 -2.91 12.35 1.95
C PHE A 169 -2.12 11.12 2.39
N VAL A 170 -1.02 11.32 3.11
CA VAL A 170 -0.19 10.22 3.65
C VAL A 170 -1.00 9.35 4.61
N MET A 171 -1.87 9.89 5.46
CA MET A 171 -2.78 9.09 6.31
C MET A 171 -3.71 8.19 5.48
N VAL A 172 -4.28 8.71 4.39
CA VAL A 172 -5.17 7.92 3.51
C VAL A 172 -4.40 6.85 2.76
N ILE A 173 -3.26 7.19 2.15
CA ILE A 173 -2.44 6.26 1.37
C ILE A 173 -1.80 5.19 2.24
N MET A 174 -1.34 5.50 3.46
CA MET A 174 -0.92 4.49 4.43
C MET A 174 -2.05 3.49 4.71
N SER A 175 -3.19 3.99 5.17
CA SER A 175 -4.29 3.16 5.68
C SER A 175 -5.09 2.41 4.60
N LYS A 176 -5.04 2.85 3.34
CA LYS A 176 -5.83 2.30 2.22
C LYS A 176 -5.01 1.73 1.05
N LEU A 177 -3.71 2.02 0.94
CA LEU A 177 -2.85 1.49 -0.12
C LEU A 177 -1.59 0.82 0.42
N LEU A 178 -0.68 1.53 1.10
CA LEU A 178 0.67 1.02 1.43
C LEU A 178 0.69 -0.01 2.57
N LEU A 179 -0.07 0.24 3.63
CA LEU A 179 -0.10 -0.55 4.86
C LEU A 179 -1.56 -0.81 5.30
N PRO A 180 -2.45 -1.33 4.42
CA PRO A 180 -3.87 -1.30 4.64
C PRO A 180 -4.30 -2.21 5.79
N THR A 181 -5.04 -1.65 6.74
CA THR A 181 -5.52 -2.38 7.93
C THR A 181 -6.96 -2.88 7.74
N THR A 182 -7.46 -3.65 8.70
CA THR A 182 -8.88 -4.05 8.77
C THR A 182 -9.81 -2.92 9.21
N ASP A 183 -9.29 -1.76 9.63
CA ASP A 183 -10.11 -0.64 10.11
C ASP A 183 -10.74 0.14 8.95
N PHE A 184 -12.02 0.47 9.08
CA PHE A 184 -12.71 1.38 8.18
C PHE A 184 -12.13 2.80 8.29
N TYR A 185 -11.80 3.22 9.50
CA TYR A 185 -11.27 4.54 9.83
C TYR A 185 -9.74 4.58 9.68
N ILE A 186 -9.17 5.77 9.83
CA ILE A 186 -7.71 5.95 9.86
C ILE A 186 -7.19 5.51 11.25
N PRO A 187 -6.28 4.53 11.34
CA PRO A 187 -5.69 4.12 12.60
C PRO A 187 -4.93 5.27 13.27
N LYS A 188 -5.03 5.40 14.61
CA LYS A 188 -4.33 6.48 15.33
C LYS A 188 -2.80 6.41 15.17
N SER A 189 -2.25 5.22 14.91
CA SER A 189 -0.84 5.02 14.54
C SER A 189 -0.44 5.77 13.28
N ASP A 190 -1.31 5.79 12.29
CA ASP A 190 -1.06 6.32 10.95
C ASP A 190 -1.19 7.84 11.00
N VAL A 191 -2.17 8.34 11.78
CA VAL A 191 -2.26 9.76 12.18
C VAL A 191 -0.99 10.21 12.89
N TRP A 192 -0.46 9.41 13.82
CA TRP A 192 0.83 9.73 14.46
C TRP A 192 1.95 9.82 13.42
N VAL A 193 2.13 8.79 12.58
CA VAL A 193 3.23 8.75 11.59
C VAL A 193 3.17 9.94 10.63
N ALA A 194 2.00 10.20 10.04
CA ALA A 194 1.84 11.17 8.97
C ALA A 194 1.81 12.64 9.43
N ALA A 195 1.44 12.92 10.69
CA ALA A 195 1.36 14.28 11.25
C ALA A 195 2.74 14.96 11.51
N ASP A 196 3.79 14.48 10.86
CA ASP A 196 5.18 14.95 10.91
C ASP A 196 5.84 14.59 9.57
N LEU A 197 5.95 15.55 8.64
CA LEU A 197 6.43 15.28 7.29
C LEU A 197 7.94 14.99 7.23
N ASP A 198 8.74 15.50 8.19
CA ASP A 198 10.17 15.15 8.30
C ASP A 198 10.34 13.68 8.70
N ARG A 199 9.44 13.18 9.56
CA ARG A 199 9.36 11.76 9.87
C ARG A 199 8.96 10.93 8.65
N VAL A 200 7.94 11.36 7.90
CA VAL A 200 7.49 10.73 6.65
C VAL A 200 8.64 10.61 5.64
N ALA A 201 9.38 11.69 5.40
CA ALA A 201 10.55 11.72 4.51
C ALA A 201 11.68 10.78 4.98
N SER A 202 11.78 10.52 6.29
CA SER A 202 12.85 9.68 6.87
C SER A 202 12.57 8.17 6.86
N ILE A 203 11.39 7.72 6.40
CA ILE A 203 10.96 6.31 6.46
C ILE A 203 11.41 5.52 5.22
N ASP A 204 11.90 4.29 5.45
CA ASP A 204 12.12 3.30 4.39
C ASP A 204 10.77 2.68 3.98
N TRP A 205 10.02 3.41 3.16
CA TRP A 205 8.68 3.02 2.71
C TRP A 205 8.71 1.69 1.95
N SER A 206 9.73 1.48 1.12
CA SER A 206 9.93 0.23 0.39
C SER A 206 10.09 -0.97 1.32
N LYS A 207 10.85 -0.83 2.41
CA LYS A 207 10.99 -1.86 3.44
C LYS A 207 9.72 -2.04 4.28
N ALA A 208 9.01 -0.97 4.62
CA ALA A 208 7.76 -1.04 5.37
C ALA A 208 6.69 -1.84 4.61
N VAL A 209 6.48 -1.51 3.33
CA VAL A 209 5.57 -2.21 2.42
C VAL A 209 5.99 -3.66 2.21
N PHE A 210 7.27 -3.93 1.99
CA PHE A 210 7.81 -5.29 1.91
C PHE A 210 7.54 -6.12 3.18
N GLN A 211 7.69 -5.52 4.35
CA GLN A 211 7.40 -6.19 5.64
C GLN A 211 5.90 -6.47 5.82
N ALA A 212 5.02 -5.53 5.44
CA ALA A 212 3.56 -5.72 5.50
C ALA A 212 3.10 -6.87 4.58
N LEU A 213 3.62 -6.91 3.34
CA LEU A 213 3.39 -8.00 2.39
C LEU A 213 3.93 -9.34 2.94
N SER A 214 5.15 -9.35 3.49
CA SER A 214 5.75 -10.52 4.13
C SER A 214 4.95 -11.03 5.35
N HIS A 215 4.34 -10.12 6.11
CA HIS A 215 3.44 -10.48 7.21
C HIS A 215 2.15 -11.10 6.68
N SER A 216 1.49 -10.44 5.72
CA SER A 216 0.26 -10.92 5.08
C SER A 216 0.43 -12.30 4.45
N LEU A 217 1.56 -12.57 3.81
CA LEU A 217 1.91 -13.90 3.28
C LEU A 217 2.00 -14.97 4.38
N ARG A 218 2.59 -14.67 5.54
CA ARG A 218 2.62 -15.63 6.67
C ARG A 218 1.23 -15.90 7.22
N CYS A 219 0.40 -14.87 7.36
CA CYS A 219 -0.99 -15.01 7.81
C CYS A 219 -1.82 -15.84 6.81
N TRP A 220 -1.71 -15.57 5.52
CA TRP A 220 -2.37 -16.34 4.45
C TRP A 220 -2.00 -17.83 4.50
N ARG A 221 -0.72 -18.17 4.73
CA ARG A 221 -0.29 -19.58 4.84
C ARG A 221 -0.74 -20.27 6.12
N GLN A 222 -1.03 -19.53 7.19
CA GLN A 222 -1.60 -20.08 8.42
C GLN A 222 -3.12 -20.27 8.33
N ASN A 223 -3.81 -19.42 7.54
CA ASN A 223 -5.24 -19.48 7.32
C ASN A 223 -5.60 -19.06 5.88
N PRO A 224 -5.55 -19.98 4.89
CA PRO A 224 -5.88 -19.67 3.50
C PRO A 224 -7.32 -19.15 3.36
N GLY A 225 -7.52 -18.10 2.58
CA GLY A 225 -8.81 -17.38 2.50
C GLY A 225 -9.00 -16.29 3.56
N SER A 226 -8.08 -16.13 4.51
CA SER A 226 -8.01 -14.91 5.34
C SER A 226 -7.72 -13.68 4.46
N SER A 227 -8.22 -12.51 4.87
CA SER A 227 -8.02 -11.31 4.06
C SER A 227 -6.61 -10.74 4.21
N ILE A 228 -6.09 -10.25 3.09
CA ILE A 228 -4.72 -9.81 2.88
C ILE A 228 -4.64 -8.32 3.26
N ALA A 229 -3.90 -8.02 4.33
CA ALA A 229 -3.58 -6.66 4.79
C ALA A 229 -2.43 -6.02 3.97
N SER A 230 -2.40 -6.31 2.66
CA SER A 230 -1.44 -5.78 1.69
C SER A 230 -2.03 -5.80 0.29
N CYS A 231 -1.36 -5.11 -0.62
CA CYS A 231 -1.83 -4.69 -1.94
C CYS A 231 -1.20 -5.52 -3.09
N VAL A 232 -1.91 -5.71 -4.23
CA VAL A 232 -1.58 -6.63 -5.39
C VAL A 232 -1.90 -6.10 -6.88
N VAL A 233 -1.04 -5.27 -7.57
CA VAL A 233 -0.77 -4.76 -9.02
C VAL A 233 -1.19 -5.35 -10.37
N TYR A 234 -2.33 -5.02 -10.97
CA TYR A 234 -2.52 -5.02 -12.44
C TYR A 234 -1.51 -4.21 -13.30
N ASP A 235 -0.72 -4.80 -14.21
CA ASP A 235 0.01 -4.07 -15.28
C ASP A 235 0.02 -4.79 -16.64
N GLY A 236 -0.35 -4.10 -17.73
CA GLY A 236 -0.78 -4.75 -18.96
C GLY A 236 -0.12 -4.26 -20.24
N LYS A 237 0.99 -4.92 -20.63
CA LYS A 237 1.73 -4.83 -21.92
C LYS A 237 2.65 -3.62 -22.06
N ARG A 238 3.66 -3.60 -22.95
CA ARG A 238 4.62 -4.57 -23.57
C ARG A 238 5.33 -3.73 -24.66
N GLU A 239 6.61 -3.40 -24.53
CA GLU A 239 7.57 -3.21 -25.64
C GLU A 239 9.02 -3.34 -25.12
N PRO A 240 10.03 -3.61 -25.97
CA PRO A 240 11.43 -3.80 -25.53
C PRO A 240 12.15 -2.48 -25.22
N ILE A 241 13.02 -2.53 -24.19
CA ILE A 241 13.74 -1.38 -23.58
C ILE A 241 14.69 -0.62 -24.55
N GLU A 242 14.95 -1.15 -25.74
CA GLU A 242 16.01 -0.68 -26.64
C GLU A 242 15.62 0.50 -27.55
N ALA A 243 14.37 1.00 -27.51
CA ALA A 243 13.85 1.88 -28.57
C ALA A 243 13.09 3.17 -28.17
N LEU A 244 12.84 3.46 -26.89
CA LEU A 244 11.92 4.56 -26.52
C LEU A 244 12.56 5.69 -25.69
N GLN A 245 12.47 6.90 -26.24
CA GLN A 245 12.62 8.16 -25.50
C GLN A 245 11.44 8.34 -24.54
N ILE A 246 11.71 8.85 -23.33
CA ILE A 246 10.70 9.13 -22.30
C ILE A 246 9.81 10.32 -22.74
N PRO A 247 8.49 10.15 -22.88
CA PRO A 247 7.54 11.26 -22.94
C PRO A 247 6.82 11.37 -21.59
N SER A 248 6.83 12.56 -21.01
CA SER A 248 5.89 12.94 -19.96
C SER A 248 4.44 12.75 -20.47
N ASP A 249 3.53 12.43 -19.55
CA ASP A 249 2.08 12.39 -19.75
C ASP A 249 1.54 11.31 -20.72
N SER A 250 1.22 10.12 -20.18
CA SER A 250 0.29 9.18 -20.82
C SER A 250 -0.74 8.60 -19.84
N THR A 251 -2.00 8.91 -20.10
CA THR A 251 -3.22 8.76 -19.30
C THR A 251 -3.60 7.30 -18.95
N ILE A 252 -4.44 7.13 -17.90
CA ILE A 252 -5.25 5.92 -17.56
C ILE A 252 -4.58 4.77 -16.72
N LEU A 253 -4.52 4.98 -15.39
CA LEU A 253 -5.18 4.17 -14.31
C LEU A 253 -5.00 2.58 -14.27
N ARG A 254 -4.42 1.90 -13.20
CA ARG A 254 -4.62 0.48 -12.60
C ARG A 254 -3.84 0.14 -11.27
N SER A 255 -4.44 -0.44 -10.20
CA SER A 255 -3.88 -0.47 -8.80
C SER A 255 -3.49 -1.80 -8.10
N SER A 256 -2.57 -1.64 -7.10
CA SER A 256 -2.32 -2.39 -5.83
C SER A 256 -0.80 -2.63 -5.44
N ILE A 257 -0.15 -3.83 -5.39
CA ILE A 257 1.34 -4.15 -5.60
C ILE A 257 1.74 -5.44 -6.41
N LEU A 258 1.75 -6.67 -5.84
CA LEU A 258 2.42 -7.93 -6.32
C LEU A 258 2.49 -8.21 -7.84
N HIS A 259 1.44 -7.97 -8.64
CA HIS A 259 1.50 -8.29 -10.06
C HIS A 259 2.38 -7.29 -10.87
N HIS A 260 2.57 -6.02 -10.49
CA HIS A 260 3.65 -5.21 -11.08
C HIS A 260 5.01 -5.88 -10.80
N MET A 261 5.18 -6.51 -9.63
CA MET A 261 6.44 -7.23 -9.35
C MET A 261 6.64 -8.42 -10.31
N VAL A 262 5.56 -8.99 -10.86
CA VAL A 262 5.61 -10.07 -11.86
C VAL A 262 5.73 -9.57 -13.29
N PHE A 263 5.09 -8.44 -13.63
CA PHE A 263 4.92 -7.97 -15.01
C PHE A 263 5.60 -6.63 -15.34
N SER A 264 6.23 -5.96 -14.37
CA SER A 264 7.05 -4.77 -14.61
C SER A 264 8.15 -5.05 -15.62
N GLU A 265 8.37 -4.10 -16.51
CA GLU A 265 9.48 -4.07 -17.47
C GLU A 265 10.87 -4.22 -16.82
N HIS A 266 11.01 -3.87 -15.53
CA HIS A 266 12.25 -4.04 -14.76
C HIS A 266 12.48 -5.49 -14.28
N ASN A 267 11.55 -6.41 -14.54
CA ASN A 267 11.69 -7.83 -14.23
C ASN A 267 11.93 -8.66 -15.50
N LEU A 268 12.91 -9.56 -15.45
CA LEU A 268 13.38 -10.36 -16.60
C LEU A 268 12.37 -11.40 -17.12
N ILE A 269 11.16 -11.47 -16.55
CA ILE A 269 10.18 -12.54 -16.76
C ILE A 269 8.94 -12.06 -17.57
N THR A 270 9.05 -10.93 -18.27
CA THR A 270 8.03 -10.43 -19.22
C THR A 270 7.71 -11.40 -20.39
N GLN A 271 8.47 -12.49 -20.55
CA GLN A 271 8.12 -13.63 -21.41
C GLN A 271 7.10 -14.57 -20.74
N HIS A 272 5.83 -14.37 -21.12
CA HIS A 272 4.62 -14.97 -20.53
C HIS A 272 4.62 -16.52 -20.45
N HIS A 273 4.38 -17.06 -19.26
CA HIS A 273 4.08 -18.48 -19.02
C HIS A 273 2.58 -18.78 -19.26
N PRO A 274 2.18 -19.98 -19.77
CA PRO A 274 0.77 -20.27 -20.07
C PRO A 274 -0.21 -20.07 -18.88
N GLU A 275 0.16 -20.52 -17.67
CA GLU A 275 -0.66 -20.30 -16.45
C GLU A 275 -0.80 -18.82 -16.05
N ILE A 276 0.09 -17.96 -16.55
CA ILE A 276 0.12 -16.53 -16.25
C ILE A 276 -0.66 -15.75 -17.32
N SER A 277 -0.57 -16.20 -18.58
CA SER A 277 -1.28 -15.62 -19.73
C SER A 277 -2.80 -15.55 -19.52
N GLN A 278 -3.42 -16.56 -18.88
CA GLN A 278 -4.87 -16.57 -18.61
C GLN A 278 -5.34 -15.37 -17.76
N PHE A 279 -4.49 -14.87 -16.87
CA PHE A 279 -4.80 -13.71 -16.03
C PHE A 279 -4.59 -12.38 -16.78
N SER A 280 -3.73 -12.37 -17.81
CA SER A 280 -3.45 -11.20 -18.67
C SER A 280 -4.56 -10.84 -19.66
N SER A 281 -5.53 -11.74 -19.82
CA SER A 281 -6.71 -11.52 -20.66
C SER A 281 -7.80 -10.78 -19.89
N SER A 282 -8.21 -9.62 -20.39
CA SER A 282 -9.54 -9.06 -20.14
C SER A 282 -10.47 -9.49 -21.29
N PRO A 283 -11.72 -9.88 -21.03
CA PRO A 283 -12.68 -10.08 -22.10
C PRO A 283 -12.91 -8.74 -22.80
N VAL A 284 -12.60 -8.68 -24.10
CA VAL A 284 -12.97 -7.53 -24.93
C VAL A 284 -14.49 -7.59 -25.10
N ILE A 285 -15.19 -6.77 -24.33
CA ILE A 285 -16.59 -6.48 -24.60
C ILE A 285 -16.59 -5.61 -25.86
N ASN A 286 -16.78 -6.24 -27.02
CA ASN A 286 -17.03 -5.50 -28.25
C ASN A 286 -18.29 -4.64 -28.03
N PRO A 287 -18.26 -3.33 -28.36
CA PRO A 287 -19.47 -2.54 -28.35
C PRO A 287 -20.49 -3.13 -29.33
N PRO A 288 -21.80 -3.06 -29.04
CA PRO A 288 -22.83 -3.51 -29.96
C PRO A 288 -22.75 -2.73 -31.28
N SER A 289 -23.04 -3.43 -32.38
CA SER A 289 -23.02 -2.91 -33.76
C SER A 289 -24.17 -1.95 -34.06
#